data_AF-A0A8J8MHF9-F1
#
_entry.id   AF-A0A8J8MHF9-F1
#
_cell.length_a   1.000
_cell.length_b   1.000
_cell.length_c   1.000
_cell.angle_alpha   90.00
_cell.angle_beta   90.00
_cell.angle_gamma   90.00
#
_symmetry.space_group_name_H-M   'P 1'
#
loop_
_entity.id
_entity.type
_entity.pdbx_description
1 polymer ?
#
loop_
_entity_poly.entity_id
_entity_poly.type
_entity_poly.pdbx_seq_one_letter_code
_entity_poly.pdbx_strand_id
1 'polypeptide(L)'
;MTNKRIYFNNIIRYIEAHLYSPITTQQISQVGFISLMQLYRDFYAYTGHSVKEYIRKRRLSNALALVKSSKMTLADIAYYCGYSSQQAFHKQVRSTTGQTPLQYKKSDHYYYYPPFKGPFKTYINVAKERIPATIYLKFYDSQLKGIENRAIEHLFMLLPDFHGRLFGRNGTQSSHKFTYELYLELNDDTQHLVNLNASYGDLICYGNTYHHPVHTYATTTVNNHEEAIHQAWDYLYTDWLQSSMFQQAHENFFEEYIIKHGKPIKLKLYLPVKKKSNPYEITIKHAHQMTFLTAQQEGIYAEKKASKQIAHYFGIYYPDILETAQNFIVSKHKDRYLCGIQIDKHQIHFPLPTYIQTLTLAEGYYAILKGDSCVNSSIYEQRLISWLNDNGLSTHSRTPFTLYHSSCSKNKYVSMSIYCPLNMLKTDNTVV
;
A
#
# COMPACT_ATOMS: atom_id res chain seq x y z
N MET A 1 -10.96 6.19 -17.82
CA MET A 1 -9.65 5.65 -17.38
C MET A 1 -9.70 4.19 -16.91
N THR A 2 -10.89 3.60 -16.72
CA THR A 2 -11.10 2.23 -16.23
C THR A 2 -10.63 1.11 -17.17
N ASN A 3 -10.58 1.36 -18.48
CA ASN A 3 -10.29 0.31 -19.48
C ASN A 3 -8.78 -0.04 -19.58
N LYS A 4 -7.88 0.93 -19.32
CA LYS A 4 -6.43 0.77 -19.56
C LYS A 4 -5.73 -0.21 -18.62
N ARG A 5 -5.98 -0.08 -17.32
CA ARG A 5 -5.40 -0.98 -16.29
C ARG A 5 -5.91 -2.42 -16.44
N ILE A 6 -7.16 -2.58 -16.87
CA ILE A 6 -7.79 -3.89 -17.06
C ILE A 6 -7.15 -4.65 -18.22
N TYR A 7 -7.06 -4.06 -19.42
CA TYR A 7 -6.41 -4.75 -20.54
C TYR A 7 -4.92 -4.97 -20.27
N PHE A 8 -4.24 -4.05 -19.57
CA PHE A 8 -2.82 -4.19 -19.26
C PHE A 8 -2.54 -5.35 -18.29
N ASN A 9 -3.32 -5.47 -17.23
CA ASN A 9 -3.24 -6.62 -16.33
C ASN A 9 -3.57 -7.93 -17.04
N ASN A 10 -4.54 -7.93 -17.95
CA ASN A 10 -4.87 -9.10 -18.77
C ASN A 10 -3.71 -9.49 -19.69
N ILE A 11 -3.03 -8.51 -20.32
CA ILE A 11 -1.83 -8.71 -21.12
C ILE A 11 -0.70 -9.32 -20.29
N ILE A 12 -0.38 -8.77 -19.11
CA ILE A 12 0.69 -9.29 -18.24
C ILE A 12 0.36 -10.71 -17.76
N ARG A 13 -0.88 -10.95 -17.32
CA ARG A 13 -1.33 -12.28 -16.90
C ARG A 13 -1.24 -13.30 -18.04
N TYR A 14 -1.64 -12.90 -19.25
CA TYR A 14 -1.53 -13.76 -20.42
C TYR A 14 -0.08 -14.09 -20.75
N ILE A 15 0.80 -13.08 -20.75
CA ILE A 15 2.24 -13.28 -20.99
C ILE A 15 2.83 -14.25 -19.95
N GLU A 16 2.60 -14.03 -18.65
CA GLU A 16 3.14 -14.89 -17.59
C GLU A 16 2.63 -16.33 -17.69
N ALA A 17 1.35 -16.52 -18.03
CA ALA A 17 0.76 -17.85 -18.23
C ALA A 17 1.31 -18.59 -19.46
N HIS A 18 1.86 -17.87 -20.44
CA HIS A 18 2.34 -18.41 -21.72
C HIS A 18 3.86 -18.28 -21.89
N LEU A 19 4.62 -18.08 -20.80
CA LEU A 19 6.08 -17.98 -20.87
C LEU A 19 6.74 -19.27 -21.41
N TYR A 20 6.09 -20.42 -21.26
CA TYR A 20 6.64 -21.73 -21.64
C TYR A 20 6.21 -22.18 -23.04
N SER A 21 5.39 -21.41 -23.75
CA SER A 21 4.88 -21.72 -25.08
C SER A 21 5.21 -20.60 -26.10
N PRO A 22 5.12 -20.86 -27.42
CA PRO A 22 5.27 -19.80 -28.42
C PRO A 22 4.23 -18.70 -28.23
N ILE A 23 4.69 -17.46 -28.08
CA ILE A 23 3.85 -16.27 -27.87
C ILE A 23 4.28 -15.16 -28.83
N THR A 24 3.31 -14.59 -29.54
CA THR A 24 3.51 -13.50 -30.49
C THR A 24 2.92 -12.19 -29.96
N THR A 25 3.50 -11.07 -30.37
CA THR A 25 2.99 -9.73 -30.03
C THR A 25 1.57 -9.49 -30.56
N GLN A 26 1.21 -10.15 -31.65
CA GLN A 26 -0.13 -10.15 -32.25
C GLN A 26 -1.16 -10.82 -31.34
N GLN A 27 -0.83 -11.99 -30.78
CA GLN A 27 -1.69 -12.66 -29.79
C GLN A 27 -1.85 -11.80 -28.54
N ILE A 28 -0.76 -11.19 -28.08
CA ILE A 28 -0.78 -10.32 -26.90
C ILE A 28 -1.69 -9.09 -27.14
N SER A 29 -1.61 -8.47 -28.32
CA SER A 29 -2.42 -7.29 -28.62
C SER A 29 -3.92 -7.64 -28.74
N GLN A 30 -4.24 -8.83 -29.27
CA GLN A 30 -5.60 -9.34 -29.34
C GLN A 30 -6.22 -9.56 -27.95
N VAL A 31 -5.45 -10.09 -26.98
CA VAL A 31 -5.90 -10.26 -25.59
C VAL A 31 -6.27 -8.92 -24.94
N GLY A 32 -5.52 -7.88 -25.28
CA GLY A 32 -5.81 -6.52 -24.80
C GLY A 32 -6.90 -5.79 -25.58
N PHE A 33 -7.39 -6.35 -26.70
CA PHE A 33 -8.22 -5.65 -27.69
C PHE A 33 -7.60 -4.32 -28.15
N ILE A 34 -6.28 -4.30 -28.32
CA ILE A 34 -5.51 -3.11 -28.71
C ILE A 34 -4.69 -3.36 -29.98
N SER A 35 -4.29 -2.29 -30.66
CA SER A 35 -3.35 -2.38 -31.79
C SER A 35 -1.94 -2.72 -31.29
N LEU A 36 -1.09 -3.25 -32.19
CA LEU A 36 0.33 -3.49 -31.88
C LEU A 36 1.07 -2.21 -31.47
N MET A 37 0.76 -1.08 -32.12
CA MET A 37 1.31 0.24 -31.78
C MET A 37 0.94 0.64 -30.35
N GLN A 38 -0.32 0.45 -29.95
CA GLN A 38 -0.81 0.72 -28.60
C GLN A 38 -0.14 -0.20 -27.57
N LEU A 39 -0.02 -1.49 -27.89
CA LEU A 39 0.67 -2.47 -27.06
C LEU A 39 2.11 -2.04 -26.79
N TYR A 40 2.88 -1.70 -27.83
CA TYR A 40 4.27 -1.30 -27.65
C TYR A 40 4.41 -0.04 -26.79
N ARG A 41 3.60 0.99 -27.08
CA ARG A 41 3.65 2.26 -26.35
C ARG A 41 3.30 2.08 -24.88
N ASP A 42 2.16 1.45 -24.60
CA ASP A 42 1.67 1.32 -23.23
C ASP A 42 2.51 0.33 -22.43
N PHE A 43 2.92 -0.80 -23.03
CA PHE A 43 3.73 -1.79 -22.31
C PHE A 43 5.09 -1.24 -21.93
N TYR A 44 5.73 -0.46 -22.82
CA TYR A 44 6.94 0.25 -22.47
C TYR A 44 6.68 1.29 -21.36
N ALA A 45 5.59 2.06 -21.46
CA ALA A 45 5.23 3.06 -20.45
C ALA A 45 4.98 2.45 -19.05
N TYR A 46 4.42 1.24 -18.96
CA TYR A 46 4.13 0.58 -17.69
C TYR A 46 5.30 -0.26 -17.13
N THR A 47 6.23 -0.74 -17.97
CA THR A 47 7.25 -1.72 -17.55
C THR A 47 8.70 -1.30 -17.76
N GLY A 48 8.92 -0.16 -18.43
CA GLY A 48 10.26 0.29 -18.83
C GLY A 48 10.93 -0.59 -19.90
N HIS A 49 10.24 -1.61 -20.42
CA HIS A 49 10.80 -2.61 -21.33
C HIS A 49 9.90 -2.86 -22.53
N SER A 50 10.51 -3.25 -23.64
CA SER A 50 9.73 -3.81 -24.75
C SER A 50 9.10 -5.14 -24.33
N VAL A 51 7.93 -5.47 -24.90
CA VAL A 51 7.22 -6.73 -24.64
C VAL A 51 8.14 -7.96 -24.81
N LYS A 52 8.95 -7.97 -25.88
CA LYS A 52 9.89 -9.06 -26.17
C LYS A 52 11.01 -9.15 -25.14
N GLU A 53 11.53 -8.00 -24.69
CA GLU A 53 12.57 -7.96 -23.67
C GLU A 53 12.06 -8.45 -22.32
N TYR A 54 10.86 -8.03 -21.93
CA TYR A 54 10.19 -8.50 -20.71
C TYR A 54 10.04 -10.02 -20.71
N ILE A 55 9.48 -10.61 -21.78
CA ILE A 55 9.33 -12.06 -21.95
C ILE A 55 10.68 -12.77 -21.85
N ARG A 56 11.70 -12.25 -22.54
CA ARG A 56 13.06 -12.82 -22.53
C ARG A 56 13.66 -12.84 -21.12
N LYS A 57 13.54 -11.74 -20.37
CA LYS A 57 14.08 -11.64 -19.00
C LYS A 57 13.33 -12.57 -18.04
N ARG A 58 12.01 -12.69 -18.16
CA ARG A 58 11.18 -13.61 -17.36
C ARG A 58 11.50 -15.08 -17.64
N ARG A 59 11.58 -15.48 -18.91
CA ARG A 59 11.98 -16.84 -19.32
C ARG A 59 13.36 -17.20 -18.77
N LEU A 60 14.32 -16.29 -18.91
CA LEU A 60 15.67 -16.51 -18.41
C LEU A 60 15.70 -16.68 -16.89
N SER A 61 14.95 -15.84 -16.16
CA SER A 61 14.86 -15.95 -14.69
C SER A 61 14.29 -17.29 -14.25
N ASN A 62 13.23 -17.78 -14.89
CA ASN A 62 12.64 -19.08 -14.56
C ASN A 62 13.58 -20.24 -14.94
N ALA A 63 14.24 -20.16 -16.11
CA ALA A 63 15.19 -21.16 -16.56
C ALA A 63 16.39 -21.30 -15.63
N LEU A 64 16.99 -20.18 -15.21
CA LEU A 64 18.13 -20.18 -14.30
C LEU A 64 17.78 -20.66 -12.89
N ALA A 65 16.54 -20.43 -12.44
CA ALA A 65 16.03 -21.04 -11.21
C ALA A 65 16.01 -22.58 -11.34
N LEU A 66 15.50 -23.13 -12.44
CA LEU A 66 15.47 -24.58 -12.69
C LEU A 66 16.87 -25.20 -12.82
N VAL A 67 17.83 -24.49 -13.45
CA VAL A 67 19.23 -24.94 -13.54
C VAL A 67 19.82 -25.20 -12.15
N LYS A 68 19.46 -24.35 -11.18
CA LYS A 68 19.93 -24.40 -9.79
C LYS A 68 19.20 -25.44 -8.95
N SER A 69 17.87 -25.50 -9.04
CA SER A 69 17.05 -26.24 -8.09
C SER A 69 16.60 -27.62 -8.57
N SER A 70 16.74 -27.92 -9.87
CA SER A 70 16.24 -29.17 -10.45
C SER A 70 17.35 -30.12 -10.91
N LYS A 71 16.95 -31.38 -11.13
CA LYS A 71 17.77 -32.42 -11.77
C LYS A 71 17.53 -32.53 -13.29
N MET A 72 16.73 -31.63 -13.88
CA MET A 72 16.46 -31.62 -15.33
C MET A 72 17.75 -31.36 -16.12
N THR A 73 17.82 -31.89 -17.34
CA THR A 73 18.96 -31.61 -18.23
C THR A 73 18.90 -30.17 -18.74
N LEU A 74 20.04 -29.60 -19.15
CA LEU A 74 20.08 -28.25 -19.71
C LEU A 74 19.27 -28.11 -21.01
N ALA A 75 19.17 -29.20 -21.78
CA ALA A 75 18.33 -29.26 -22.97
C ALA A 75 16.85 -29.17 -22.59
N ASP A 76 16.40 -30.00 -21.64
CA ASP A 76 15.00 -30.01 -21.19
C ASP A 76 14.60 -28.66 -20.60
N ILE A 77 15.47 -28.05 -19.79
CA ILE A 77 15.21 -26.72 -19.21
C ILE A 77 15.07 -25.67 -20.32
N ALA A 78 15.93 -25.70 -21.34
CA ALA A 78 15.88 -24.75 -22.45
C ALA A 78 14.54 -24.86 -23.20
N TYR A 79 14.13 -26.08 -23.57
CA TYR A 79 12.86 -26.30 -24.26
C TYR A 79 11.66 -25.96 -23.39
N TYR A 80 11.67 -26.41 -22.13
CA TYR A 80 10.60 -26.12 -21.17
C TYR A 80 10.41 -24.61 -20.96
N CYS A 81 11.50 -23.83 -20.94
CA CYS A 81 11.47 -22.38 -20.80
C CYS A 81 11.25 -21.60 -22.10
N GLY A 82 10.85 -22.28 -23.18
CA GLY A 82 10.46 -21.64 -24.44
C GLY A 82 11.63 -21.12 -25.28
N TYR A 83 12.83 -21.72 -25.14
CA TYR A 83 13.95 -21.49 -26.06
C TYR A 83 13.87 -22.47 -27.23
N SER A 84 14.27 -22.01 -28.42
CA SER A 84 14.27 -22.83 -29.64
C SER A 84 15.37 -23.90 -29.66
N SER A 85 16.44 -23.70 -28.90
CA SER A 85 17.53 -24.67 -28.75
C SER A 85 18.32 -24.44 -27.46
N GLN A 86 19.04 -25.48 -27.02
CA GLN A 86 19.99 -25.37 -25.92
C GLN A 86 21.09 -24.32 -26.18
N GLN A 87 21.53 -24.16 -27.43
CA GLN A 87 22.52 -23.15 -27.81
C GLN A 87 22.00 -21.72 -27.62
N ALA A 88 20.73 -21.46 -27.98
CA ALA A 88 20.10 -20.16 -27.78
C ALA A 88 20.00 -19.82 -26.28
N PHE A 89 19.65 -20.81 -25.46
CA PHE A 89 19.67 -20.69 -24.01
C PHE A 89 21.08 -20.37 -23.48
N HIS A 90 22.11 -21.12 -23.90
CA HIS A 90 23.50 -20.89 -23.49
C HIS A 90 23.98 -19.47 -23.82
N LYS A 91 23.72 -19.00 -25.05
CA LYS A 91 24.07 -17.62 -25.47
C LYS A 91 23.41 -16.57 -24.59
N GLN A 92 22.14 -16.78 -24.26
CA GLN A 92 21.35 -15.86 -23.44
C GLN A 92 21.80 -15.84 -21.97
N VAL A 93 22.18 -17.00 -21.41
CA VAL A 93 22.76 -17.08 -20.07
C VAL A 93 24.11 -16.35 -20.02
N ARG A 94 24.99 -16.61 -21.00
CA ARG A 94 26.32 -15.98 -21.06
C ARG A 94 26.24 -14.47 -21.26
N SER A 95 25.36 -13.99 -22.14
CA SER A 95 25.20 -12.55 -22.37
C SER A 95 24.65 -11.80 -21.15
N THR A 96 23.85 -12.46 -20.32
CA THR A 96 23.19 -11.80 -19.18
C THR A 96 23.98 -11.94 -17.88
N THR A 97 24.66 -13.08 -17.68
CA THR A 97 25.35 -13.40 -16.41
C THR A 97 26.87 -13.43 -16.53
N GLY A 98 27.42 -13.33 -17.75
CA GLY A 98 28.85 -13.52 -18.01
C GLY A 98 29.34 -14.98 -17.92
N GLN A 99 28.48 -15.93 -17.51
CA GLN A 99 28.85 -17.31 -17.18
C GLN A 99 28.16 -18.33 -18.12
N THR A 100 28.71 -19.54 -18.24
CA THR A 100 27.98 -20.67 -18.86
C THR A 100 26.94 -21.25 -17.89
N PRO A 101 25.88 -21.93 -18.34
CA PRO A 101 24.87 -22.50 -17.43
C PRO A 101 25.41 -23.46 -16.37
N LEU A 102 26.44 -24.27 -16.70
CA LEU A 102 27.08 -25.18 -15.75
C LEU A 102 27.92 -24.42 -14.71
N GLN A 103 28.65 -23.39 -15.11
CA GLN A 103 29.37 -22.51 -14.18
C GLN A 103 28.38 -21.78 -13.28
N TYR A 104 27.33 -21.22 -13.88
CA TYR A 104 26.26 -20.58 -13.15
C TYR A 104 25.65 -21.54 -12.13
N LYS A 105 25.38 -22.81 -12.48
CA LYS A 105 24.86 -23.81 -11.53
C LYS A 105 25.72 -23.96 -10.28
N LYS A 106 27.05 -23.90 -10.40
CA LYS A 106 28.01 -24.06 -9.30
C LYS A 106 28.38 -22.76 -8.58
N SER A 107 28.03 -21.59 -9.12
CA SER A 107 28.39 -20.29 -8.53
C SER A 107 27.37 -19.83 -7.47
N ASP A 108 27.69 -18.81 -6.68
CA ASP A 108 26.69 -18.22 -5.75
C ASP A 108 25.82 -17.14 -6.42
N HIS A 109 25.86 -17.04 -7.76
CA HIS A 109 25.11 -16.02 -8.50
C HIS A 109 23.65 -16.45 -8.71
N TYR A 110 22.74 -15.52 -8.44
CA TYR A 110 21.30 -15.67 -8.67
C TYR A 110 20.78 -14.52 -9.53
N TYR A 111 20.44 -14.82 -10.77
CA TYR A 111 19.71 -13.95 -11.68
C TYR A 111 18.21 -14.11 -11.44
N TYR A 112 17.60 -13.03 -10.95
CA TYR A 112 16.17 -12.96 -10.70
C TYR A 112 15.59 -11.75 -11.40
N TYR A 113 14.56 -11.98 -12.21
CA TYR A 113 13.76 -10.92 -12.82
C TYR A 113 12.29 -11.23 -12.55
N PRO A 114 11.64 -10.58 -11.57
CA PRO A 114 10.30 -10.94 -11.12
C PRO A 114 9.23 -10.68 -12.19
N PRO A 115 8.08 -11.38 -12.15
CA PRO A 115 6.88 -10.95 -12.85
C PRO A 115 6.55 -9.50 -12.49
N PHE A 116 6.08 -8.72 -13.46
CA PHE A 116 5.48 -7.42 -13.19
C PHE A 116 4.22 -7.64 -12.33
N LYS A 117 4.20 -7.11 -11.11
CA LYS A 117 3.16 -7.36 -10.10
C LYS A 117 2.19 -6.20 -9.88
N GLY A 118 2.20 -5.19 -10.74
CA GLY A 118 1.41 -3.96 -10.56
C GLY A 118 2.16 -2.88 -9.79
N PRO A 119 1.47 -1.80 -9.35
CA PRO A 119 2.13 -0.59 -8.89
C PRO A 119 2.99 -0.85 -7.65
N PHE A 120 4.17 -0.26 -7.71
CA PHE A 120 5.15 -0.11 -6.64
C PHE A 120 4.48 0.19 -5.29
N LYS A 121 4.80 -0.60 -4.26
CA LYS A 121 4.45 -0.29 -2.86
C LYS A 121 5.72 0.12 -2.16
N THR A 122 5.71 1.31 -1.55
CA THR A 122 6.82 1.82 -0.75
C THR A 122 6.35 2.16 0.65
N TYR A 123 7.28 2.20 1.59
CA TYR A 123 7.01 2.64 2.95
C TYR A 123 6.70 4.14 2.94
N ILE A 124 5.57 4.51 3.56
CA ILE A 124 5.18 5.90 3.75
C ILE A 124 5.37 6.27 5.21
N ASN A 125 6.23 7.26 5.47
CA ASN A 125 6.38 7.87 6.79
C ASN A 125 5.47 9.10 6.88
N VAL A 126 4.62 9.18 7.90
CA VAL A 126 3.80 10.36 8.16
C VAL A 126 4.28 11.05 9.42
N ALA A 127 4.84 12.26 9.25
CA ALA A 127 5.39 13.02 10.36
C ALA A 127 5.14 14.52 10.18
N LYS A 128 5.12 15.25 11.29
CA LYS A 128 5.16 16.72 11.27
C LYS A 128 6.60 17.13 10.98
N GLU A 129 6.85 17.67 9.79
CA GLU A 129 8.18 18.09 9.37
C GLU A 129 8.21 19.62 9.14
N ARG A 130 9.35 20.23 9.47
CA ARG A 130 9.64 21.63 9.18
C ARG A 130 10.62 21.69 8.01
N ILE A 131 10.17 22.24 6.89
CA ILE A 131 11.06 22.61 5.79
C ILE A 131 11.82 23.86 6.23
N PRO A 132 13.16 23.91 6.11
CA PRO A 132 13.96 25.07 6.50
C PRO A 132 13.59 26.30 5.67
N ALA A 133 14.02 27.49 6.10
CA ALA A 133 13.90 28.67 5.24
C ALA A 133 14.69 28.44 3.95
N THR A 134 14.16 28.87 2.79
CA THR A 134 14.81 28.63 1.50
C THR A 134 15.00 29.89 0.67
N ILE A 135 16.09 29.94 -0.10
CA ILE A 135 16.30 30.89 -1.20
C ILE A 135 15.71 30.33 -2.49
N TYR A 136 15.07 31.18 -3.27
CA TYR A 136 14.34 30.81 -4.48
C TYR A 136 15.09 31.16 -5.76
N LEU A 137 15.26 30.20 -6.66
CA LEU A 137 15.86 30.41 -7.98
C LEU A 137 14.89 29.95 -9.06
N LYS A 138 14.91 30.63 -10.22
CA LYS A 138 14.26 30.13 -11.44
C LYS A 138 15.30 29.82 -12.50
N PHE A 139 15.16 28.67 -13.13
CA PHE A 139 15.91 28.25 -14.29
C PHE A 139 14.99 28.20 -15.51
N TYR A 140 15.48 28.66 -16.67
CA TYR A 140 14.71 28.67 -17.92
C TYR A 140 15.37 27.77 -18.96
N ASP A 141 14.58 26.99 -19.70
CA ASP A 141 15.12 26.12 -20.76
C ASP A 141 14.16 25.98 -21.94
N SER A 142 14.72 25.75 -23.12
CA SER A 142 13.98 25.36 -24.32
C SER A 142 13.49 23.90 -24.29
N GLN A 143 14.11 23.04 -23.47
CA GLN A 143 13.80 21.61 -23.37
C GLN A 143 13.20 21.26 -22.02
N LEU A 144 12.03 20.61 -22.02
CA LEU A 144 11.40 20.13 -20.78
C LEU A 144 12.08 18.88 -20.21
N LYS A 145 12.50 17.95 -21.07
CA LYS A 145 13.07 16.68 -20.62
C LYS A 145 14.42 16.91 -19.93
N GLY A 146 14.56 16.47 -18.69
CA GLY A 146 15.79 16.61 -17.91
C GLY A 146 16.08 18.04 -17.46
N ILE A 147 15.10 18.95 -17.52
CA ILE A 147 15.24 20.35 -17.09
C ILE A 147 15.69 20.45 -15.63
N GLU A 148 15.23 19.54 -14.78
CA GLU A 148 15.60 19.44 -13.38
C GLU A 148 17.09 19.13 -13.20
N ASN A 149 17.64 18.20 -14.00
CA ASN A 149 19.06 17.85 -13.93
C ASN A 149 19.93 19.00 -14.40
N ARG A 150 19.54 19.70 -15.48
CA ARG A 150 20.29 20.87 -15.97
C ARG A 150 20.20 22.04 -15.00
N ALA A 151 19.04 22.29 -14.40
CA ALA A 151 18.90 23.31 -13.35
C ALA A 151 19.84 23.03 -12.17
N ILE A 152 19.93 21.78 -11.73
CA ILE A 152 20.83 21.34 -10.65
C ILE A 152 22.31 21.45 -11.07
N GLU A 153 22.66 21.07 -12.30
CA GLU A 153 24.02 21.23 -12.84
C GLU A 153 24.44 22.71 -12.87
N HIS A 154 23.58 23.60 -13.37
CA HIS A 154 23.81 25.05 -13.36
C HIS A 154 23.92 25.60 -11.94
N LEU A 155 23.12 25.07 -11.01
CA LEU A 155 23.23 25.44 -9.60
C LEU A 155 24.63 25.09 -9.06
N PHE A 156 25.14 23.88 -9.30
CA PHE A 156 26.47 23.49 -8.81
C PHE A 156 27.63 24.18 -9.55
N MET A 157 27.39 24.76 -10.72
CA MET A 157 28.36 25.69 -11.34
C MET A 157 28.44 27.02 -10.57
N LEU A 158 27.29 27.49 -10.06
CA LEU A 158 27.23 28.72 -9.26
C LEU A 158 27.71 28.51 -7.82
N LEU A 159 27.30 27.39 -7.20
CA LEU A 159 27.62 27.01 -5.83
C LEU A 159 28.22 25.58 -5.79
N PRO A 160 29.51 25.39 -6.12
CA PRO A 160 30.15 24.08 -6.13
C PRO A 160 30.14 23.38 -4.77
N ASP A 161 30.25 24.17 -3.69
CA ASP A 161 30.37 23.70 -2.32
C ASP A 161 29.03 23.74 -1.56
N PHE A 162 27.89 23.78 -2.26
CA PHE A 162 26.58 23.78 -1.60
C PHE A 162 26.30 22.45 -0.91
N HIS A 163 26.04 22.51 0.41
CA HIS A 163 25.79 21.32 1.24
C HIS A 163 24.43 21.32 1.93
N GLY A 164 23.60 22.35 1.71
CA GLY A 164 22.25 22.44 2.26
C GLY A 164 21.23 21.52 1.59
N ARG A 165 20.00 21.52 2.13
CA ARG A 165 18.87 20.82 1.52
C ARG A 165 18.43 21.51 0.23
N LEU A 166 18.19 20.71 -0.82
CA LEU A 166 17.75 21.18 -2.13
C LEU A 166 16.36 20.66 -2.46
N PHE A 167 15.45 21.55 -2.83
CA PHE A 167 14.14 21.20 -3.33
C PHE A 167 13.91 21.76 -4.73
N GLY A 168 13.03 21.13 -5.49
CA GLY A 168 12.68 21.62 -6.82
C GLY A 168 11.27 21.28 -7.25
N ARG A 169 10.78 22.00 -8.26
CA ARG A 169 9.52 21.71 -8.96
C ARG A 169 9.46 22.40 -10.31
N ASN A 170 8.53 21.95 -11.15
CA ASN A 170 8.19 22.67 -12.38
C ASN A 170 7.52 24.01 -12.07
N GLY A 171 8.01 25.08 -12.70
CA GLY A 171 7.46 26.43 -12.60
C GLY A 171 6.45 26.74 -13.70
N THR A 172 5.85 27.93 -13.63
CA THR A 172 4.99 28.43 -14.71
C THR A 172 5.83 28.80 -15.92
N GLN A 173 5.42 28.31 -17.10
CA GLN A 173 6.09 28.64 -18.36
C GLN A 173 6.09 30.15 -18.58
N SER A 174 7.25 30.69 -18.96
CA SER A 174 7.40 32.11 -19.31
C SER A 174 7.79 32.25 -20.77
N SER A 175 6.90 32.83 -21.58
CA SER A 175 7.09 32.94 -23.03
C SER A 175 7.31 31.55 -23.68
N HIS A 176 8.36 31.40 -24.49
CA HIS A 176 8.70 30.16 -25.21
C HIS A 176 9.65 29.22 -24.44
N LYS A 177 9.96 29.53 -23.17
CA LYS A 177 10.86 28.71 -22.34
C LYS A 177 10.09 28.04 -21.20
N PHE A 178 10.40 26.76 -20.97
CA PHE A 178 10.03 26.04 -19.76
C PHE A 178 10.76 26.63 -18.56
N THR A 179 10.16 26.51 -17.38
CA THR A 179 10.73 27.06 -16.15
C THR A 179 10.80 25.98 -15.08
N TYR A 180 11.93 25.91 -14.40
CA TYR A 180 12.14 25.04 -13.25
C TYR A 180 12.50 25.90 -12.04
N GLU A 181 11.88 25.63 -10.90
CA GLU A 181 12.05 26.37 -9.66
C GLU A 181 12.89 25.56 -8.69
N LEU A 182 13.93 26.18 -8.13
CA LEU A 182 14.78 25.59 -7.10
C LEU A 182 14.61 26.34 -5.79
N TYR A 183 14.63 25.60 -4.69
CA TYR A 183 14.59 26.13 -3.34
C TYR A 183 15.77 25.56 -2.56
N LEU A 184 16.68 26.43 -2.14
CA LEU A 184 17.89 26.06 -1.43
C LEU A 184 17.75 26.42 0.03
N GLU A 185 18.12 25.53 0.93
CA GLU A 185 18.22 25.87 2.35
C GLU A 185 19.07 27.14 2.57
N LEU A 186 18.50 28.08 3.32
CA LEU A 186 19.20 29.27 3.77
C LEU A 186 20.20 28.88 4.86
N ASN A 187 21.48 28.93 4.51
CA ASN A 187 22.63 28.60 5.36
C ASN A 187 23.81 29.52 4.98
N ASP A 188 24.97 29.29 5.58
CA ASP A 188 26.19 30.07 5.30
C ASP A 188 26.57 30.00 3.80
N ASP A 189 26.38 28.85 3.14
CA ASP A 189 26.68 28.65 1.71
C ASP A 189 25.81 29.55 0.82
N THR A 190 24.57 29.82 1.21
CA THR A 190 23.58 30.51 0.37
C THR A 190 23.34 31.96 0.79
N GLN A 191 23.86 32.40 1.94
CA GLN A 191 23.62 33.73 2.50
C GLN A 191 23.98 34.88 1.54
N HIS A 192 25.03 34.72 0.74
CA HIS A 192 25.46 35.72 -0.25
C HIS A 192 24.50 35.87 -1.45
N LEU A 193 23.57 34.93 -1.64
CA LEU A 193 22.51 35.01 -2.65
C LEU A 193 21.27 35.77 -2.17
N VAL A 194 21.18 36.08 -0.87
CA VAL A 194 20.07 36.85 -0.31
C VAL A 194 20.08 38.26 -0.89
N ASN A 195 18.92 38.75 -1.33
CA ASN A 195 18.73 40.02 -2.06
C ASN A 195 19.49 40.13 -3.39
N LEU A 196 20.13 39.06 -3.86
CA LEU A 196 20.77 39.04 -5.17
C LEU A 196 19.70 38.91 -6.26
N ASN A 197 19.54 39.95 -7.08
CA ASN A 197 18.77 39.89 -8.32
C ASN A 197 19.77 39.87 -9.48
N ALA A 198 20.24 38.68 -9.85
CA ALA A 198 21.24 38.50 -10.89
C ALA A 198 20.84 37.37 -11.83
N SER A 199 21.12 37.56 -13.12
CA SER A 199 20.97 36.54 -14.15
C SER A 199 22.34 35.94 -14.43
N TYR A 200 22.46 34.63 -14.24
CA TYR A 200 23.64 33.84 -14.60
C TYR A 200 23.25 32.93 -15.76
N GLY A 201 23.35 33.47 -16.99
CA GLY A 201 22.82 32.80 -18.17
C GLY A 201 21.30 32.61 -18.05
N ASP A 202 20.84 31.36 -18.21
CA ASP A 202 19.43 30.97 -18.10
C ASP A 202 18.92 30.80 -16.65
N LEU A 203 19.79 30.94 -15.65
CA LEU A 203 19.41 30.92 -14.24
C LEU A 203 19.21 32.35 -13.73
N ILE A 204 18.03 32.64 -13.20
CA ILE A 204 17.72 33.90 -12.53
C ILE A 204 17.63 33.62 -11.03
N CYS A 205 18.53 34.27 -10.28
CA CYS A 205 18.46 34.30 -8.83
C CYS A 205 17.51 35.39 -8.39
N TYR A 206 16.49 35.00 -7.62
CA TYR A 206 15.66 35.94 -6.89
C TYR A 206 16.01 35.76 -5.42
N GLY A 207 16.84 36.65 -4.87
CA GLY A 207 17.32 36.56 -3.49
C GLY A 207 16.26 36.66 -2.37
N ASN A 208 15.00 36.36 -2.68
CA ASN A 208 13.89 36.34 -1.75
C ASN A 208 13.96 35.08 -0.88
N THR A 209 13.87 35.28 0.43
CA THR A 209 13.77 34.18 1.40
C THR A 209 12.31 33.75 1.55
N TYR A 210 12.08 32.44 1.49
CA TYR A 210 10.78 31.82 1.71
C TYR A 210 10.78 31.04 3.02
N HIS A 211 9.83 31.37 3.88
CA HIS A 211 9.58 30.63 5.10
C HIS A 211 8.42 29.66 4.87
N HIS A 212 8.72 28.37 4.97
CA HIS A 212 7.72 27.33 4.78
C HIS A 212 6.98 27.05 6.09
N PRO A 213 5.65 26.92 6.05
CA PRO A 213 4.87 26.57 7.24
C PRO A 213 5.14 25.13 7.68
N VAL A 214 4.96 24.86 8.97
CA VAL A 214 5.14 23.51 9.53
C VAL A 214 3.88 22.68 9.25
N HIS A 215 4.04 21.59 8.49
CA HIS A 215 2.93 20.70 8.13
C HIS A 215 3.21 19.24 8.46
N THR A 216 2.14 18.45 8.48
CA THR A 216 2.25 16.99 8.46
C THR A 216 2.41 16.55 7.02
N TYR A 217 3.46 15.79 6.75
CA TYR A 217 3.76 15.27 5.42
C TYR A 217 3.74 13.75 5.44
N ALA A 218 3.15 13.17 4.40
CA ALA A 218 3.38 11.79 4.02
C ALA A 218 4.60 11.77 3.10
N THR A 219 5.63 11.03 3.49
CA THR A 219 6.94 11.04 2.83
C THR A 219 7.38 9.64 2.41
N THR A 220 8.04 9.57 1.26
CA THR A 220 8.73 8.37 0.78
C THR A 220 10.00 8.76 0.05
N THR A 221 11.01 7.91 0.08
CA THR A 221 12.27 8.13 -0.64
C THR A 221 12.41 7.12 -1.77
N VAL A 222 12.74 7.61 -2.96
CA VAL A 222 12.94 6.78 -4.15
C VAL A 222 14.26 7.10 -4.83
N ASN A 223 14.71 6.21 -5.72
CA ASN A 223 15.85 6.51 -6.57
C ASN A 223 15.50 7.66 -7.53
N ASN A 224 16.47 8.52 -7.83
CA ASN A 224 16.28 9.65 -8.75
C ASN A 224 16.24 9.17 -10.21
N HIS A 225 15.16 8.47 -10.54
CA HIS A 225 14.85 7.94 -11.85
C HIS A 225 13.38 8.22 -12.14
N GLU A 226 13.10 8.78 -13.31
CA GLU A 226 11.77 9.24 -13.72
C GLU A 226 10.67 8.19 -13.46
N GLU A 227 10.91 6.92 -13.82
CA GLU A 227 9.95 5.83 -13.58
C GLU A 227 9.67 5.61 -12.09
N ALA A 228 10.70 5.60 -11.24
CA ALA A 228 10.54 5.37 -9.79
C ALA A 228 9.84 6.54 -9.10
N ILE A 229 10.12 7.77 -9.54
CA ILE A 229 9.48 9.00 -9.04
C ILE A 229 8.00 8.99 -9.38
N HIS A 230 7.65 8.73 -10.65
CA HIS A 230 6.25 8.63 -11.08
C HIS A 230 5.50 7.52 -10.35
N GLN A 231 6.08 6.32 -10.25
CA GLN A 231 5.45 5.21 -9.54
C GLN A 231 5.19 5.52 -8.06
N ALA A 232 6.07 6.26 -7.41
CA ALA A 232 5.88 6.66 -6.01
C ALA A 232 4.83 7.76 -5.84
N TRP A 233 4.79 8.76 -6.72
CA TRP A 233 3.70 9.76 -6.72
C TRP A 233 2.35 9.12 -7.00
N ASP A 234 2.27 8.21 -7.98
CA ASP A 234 1.06 7.47 -8.30
C ASP A 234 0.60 6.65 -7.09
N TYR A 235 1.52 5.92 -6.43
CA TYR A 235 1.20 5.17 -5.22
C TYR A 235 0.71 6.09 -4.09
N LEU A 236 1.40 7.20 -3.83
CA LEU A 236 1.03 8.17 -2.80
C LEU A 236 -0.39 8.73 -3.03
N TYR A 237 -0.71 9.21 -4.23
CA TYR A 237 -1.99 9.87 -4.52
C TYR A 237 -3.15 8.90 -4.75
N THR A 238 -2.91 7.79 -5.44
CA THR A 238 -4.00 6.94 -5.96
C THR A 238 -4.30 5.74 -5.08
N ASP A 239 -3.28 5.12 -4.47
CA ASP A 239 -3.48 3.94 -3.63
C ASP A 239 -3.41 4.30 -2.13
N TRP A 240 -2.31 4.90 -1.67
CA TRP A 240 -2.08 5.18 -0.24
C TRP A 240 -3.03 6.25 0.31
N LEU A 241 -3.16 7.41 -0.34
CA LEU A 241 -4.00 8.50 0.19
C LEU A 241 -5.48 8.10 0.28
N GLN A 242 -5.98 7.32 -0.69
CA GLN A 242 -7.38 6.86 -0.69
C GLN A 242 -7.68 5.93 0.48
N SER A 243 -6.78 4.98 0.75
CA SER A 243 -6.90 3.98 1.82
C SER A 243 -6.52 4.53 3.20
N SER A 244 -5.59 5.48 3.30
CA SER A 244 -5.09 5.98 4.59
C SER A 244 -6.14 6.76 5.41
N MET A 245 -5.82 6.99 6.70
CA MET A 245 -6.57 7.90 7.57
C MET A 245 -6.35 9.40 7.28
N PHE A 246 -5.62 9.73 6.21
CA PHE A 246 -5.22 11.08 5.86
C PHE A 246 -5.85 11.52 4.54
N GLN A 247 -6.08 12.83 4.41
CA GLN A 247 -6.47 13.49 3.17
C GLN A 247 -5.44 14.56 2.83
N GLN A 248 -5.36 14.92 1.56
CA GLN A 248 -4.47 15.99 1.11
C GLN A 248 -4.81 17.31 1.81
N ALA A 249 -3.78 18.02 2.29
CA ALA A 249 -3.90 19.39 2.77
C ALA A 249 -3.81 20.37 1.59
N HIS A 250 -4.20 21.63 1.79
CA HIS A 250 -4.23 22.62 0.69
C HIS A 250 -2.84 23.13 0.25
N GLU A 251 -1.79 22.74 0.97
CA GLU A 251 -0.42 23.15 0.70
C GLU A 251 0.19 22.45 -0.51
N ASN A 252 1.27 23.04 -1.04
CA ASN A 252 2.04 22.47 -2.14
C ASN A 252 2.90 21.28 -1.67
N PHE A 253 3.05 20.30 -2.56
CA PHE A 253 4.01 19.23 -2.37
C PHE A 253 5.45 19.70 -2.60
N PHE A 254 6.40 18.96 -2.04
CA PHE A 254 7.83 19.20 -2.25
C PHE A 254 8.53 17.93 -2.75
N GLU A 255 9.56 18.15 -3.55
CA GLU A 255 10.51 17.12 -3.96
C GLU A 255 11.90 17.56 -3.48
N GLU A 256 12.51 16.76 -2.60
CA GLU A 256 13.85 17.03 -2.06
C GLU A 256 14.87 16.12 -2.74
N TYR A 257 15.88 16.74 -3.33
CA TYR A 257 16.98 16.06 -3.99
C TYR A 257 18.03 15.63 -2.95
N ILE A 258 18.26 14.32 -2.87
CA ILE A 258 19.37 13.76 -2.09
C ILE A 258 20.57 13.61 -3.03
N ILE A 259 21.58 14.44 -2.81
CA ILE A 259 22.71 14.62 -3.70
C ILE A 259 23.92 13.86 -3.16
N LYS A 260 24.68 13.23 -4.05
CA LYS A 260 25.95 12.59 -3.72
C LYS A 260 26.95 12.84 -4.84
N HIS A 261 28.11 13.39 -4.50
CA HIS A 261 29.14 13.82 -5.47
C HIS A 261 28.60 14.76 -6.56
N GLY A 262 27.85 15.80 -6.17
CA GLY A 262 27.28 16.80 -7.09
C GLY A 262 26.15 16.28 -8.00
N LYS A 263 25.66 15.05 -7.80
CA LYS A 263 24.57 14.46 -8.59
C LYS A 263 23.40 14.00 -7.74
N PRO A 264 22.15 14.25 -8.15
CA PRO A 264 20.98 13.76 -7.45
C PRO A 264 20.84 12.24 -7.61
N ILE A 265 20.94 11.51 -6.50
CA ILE A 265 20.87 10.02 -6.48
C ILE A 265 19.51 9.49 -6.04
N LYS A 266 18.81 10.23 -5.18
CA LYS A 266 17.49 9.88 -4.64
C LYS A 266 16.63 11.13 -4.55
N LEU A 267 15.33 10.92 -4.49
CA LEU A 267 14.34 11.95 -4.30
C LEU A 267 13.47 11.58 -3.09
N LYS A 268 13.34 12.48 -2.12
CA LYS A 268 12.36 12.36 -1.04
C LYS A 268 11.13 13.18 -1.40
N LEU A 269 9.99 12.51 -1.51
CA LEU A 269 8.71 13.10 -1.88
C LEU A 269 7.97 13.53 -0.62
N TYR A 270 7.34 14.70 -0.65
CA TYR A 270 6.59 15.27 0.46
C TYR A 270 5.17 15.62 0.02
N LEU A 271 4.20 14.81 0.45
CA LEU A 271 2.78 15.09 0.25
C LEU A 271 2.18 15.71 1.52
N PRO A 272 1.75 16.99 1.50
CA PRO A 272 1.07 17.61 2.64
C PRO A 272 -0.25 16.91 2.93
N VAL A 273 -0.44 16.50 4.17
CA VAL A 273 -1.63 15.78 4.61
C VAL A 273 -2.20 16.35 5.90
N LYS A 274 -3.51 16.16 6.06
CA LYS A 274 -4.22 16.35 7.33
C LYS A 274 -5.03 15.10 7.63
N LYS A 275 -5.20 14.78 8.90
CA LYS A 275 -6.03 13.64 9.32
C LYS A 275 -7.45 13.86 8.79
N LYS A 276 -8.05 12.82 8.18
CA LYS A 276 -9.45 12.86 7.76
C LYS A 276 -10.29 13.20 9.00
N SER A 277 -11.27 14.09 8.83
CA SER A 277 -12.31 14.33 9.82
C SER A 277 -13.16 13.07 9.94
N ASN A 278 -12.71 12.09 10.73
CA ASN A 278 -13.44 10.86 10.95
C ASN A 278 -14.30 11.04 12.22
N PRO A 279 -15.64 11.10 12.11
CA PRO A 279 -16.51 11.24 13.28
C PRO A 279 -16.56 9.95 14.12
N TYR A 280 -15.96 8.85 13.64
CA TYR A 280 -15.97 7.55 14.30
C TYR A 280 -14.62 7.25 14.96
N GLU A 281 -14.62 7.18 16.29
CA GLU A 281 -13.46 6.91 17.12
C GLU A 281 -13.19 5.39 17.17
N ILE A 282 -12.11 4.94 16.50
CA ILE A 282 -11.58 3.58 16.68
C ILE A 282 -10.59 3.62 17.84
N THR A 283 -10.83 2.80 18.86
CA THR A 283 -9.98 2.70 20.05
C THR A 283 -9.41 1.28 20.19
N ILE A 284 -8.20 1.15 20.73
CA ILE A 284 -7.63 -0.16 21.10
C ILE A 284 -7.78 -0.31 22.62
N LYS A 285 -8.47 -1.36 23.07
CA LYS A 285 -8.67 -1.64 24.50
C LYS A 285 -8.35 -3.08 24.83
N HIS A 286 -7.83 -3.30 26.03
CA HIS A 286 -7.76 -4.63 26.62
C HIS A 286 -9.15 -5.02 27.14
N ALA A 287 -9.62 -6.22 26.81
CA ALA A 287 -10.90 -6.75 27.27
C ALA A 287 -10.68 -8.11 27.95
N HIS A 288 -11.36 -8.31 29.09
CA HIS A 288 -11.38 -9.59 29.79
C HIS A 288 -12.18 -10.64 29.02
N GLN A 289 -11.98 -11.91 29.37
CA GLN A 289 -12.69 -13.02 28.76
C GLN A 289 -14.21 -12.86 28.91
N MET A 290 -14.95 -13.03 27.81
CA MET A 290 -16.41 -12.99 27.79
C MET A 290 -16.98 -14.33 27.30
N THR A 291 -18.07 -14.78 27.90
CA THR A 291 -18.73 -16.04 27.52
C THR A 291 -20.16 -15.77 27.08
N PHE A 292 -20.57 -16.37 25.97
CA PHE A 292 -21.91 -16.23 25.40
C PHE A 292 -22.52 -17.61 25.15
N LEU A 293 -23.83 -17.73 25.39
CA LEU A 293 -24.62 -18.79 24.78
C LEU A 293 -25.17 -18.28 23.45
N THR A 294 -24.98 -19.07 22.40
CA THR A 294 -25.21 -18.64 21.03
C THR A 294 -26.05 -19.65 20.27
N ALA A 295 -26.92 -19.14 19.41
CA ALA A 295 -27.61 -19.91 18.39
C ALA A 295 -27.10 -19.47 17.01
N GLN A 296 -27.07 -20.41 16.07
CA GLN A 296 -26.57 -20.17 14.72
C GLN A 296 -27.59 -20.63 13.68
N GLN A 297 -27.82 -19.78 12.68
CA GLN A 297 -28.77 -20.02 11.59
C GLN A 297 -28.19 -19.59 10.23
N GLU A 298 -28.77 -20.11 9.16
CA GLU A 298 -28.30 -19.87 7.78
C GLU A 298 -29.45 -19.44 6.85
N GLY A 299 -29.08 -18.73 5.78
CA GLY A 299 -29.98 -18.32 4.72
C GLY A 299 -30.78 -17.04 5.01
N ILE A 300 -31.87 -16.85 4.26
CA ILE A 300 -32.67 -15.62 4.34
C ILE A 300 -33.28 -15.47 5.75
N TYR A 301 -33.12 -14.28 6.33
CA TYR A 301 -33.51 -13.94 7.70
C TYR A 301 -32.80 -14.75 8.81
N ALA A 302 -31.61 -15.30 8.53
CA ALA A 302 -30.83 -16.07 9.50
C ALA A 302 -30.62 -15.34 10.85
N GLU A 303 -30.29 -14.05 10.83
CA GLU A 303 -30.13 -13.25 12.06
C GLU A 303 -31.37 -13.29 12.95
N LYS A 304 -32.56 -13.07 12.36
CA LYS A 304 -33.84 -13.07 13.06
C LYS A 304 -34.21 -14.47 13.57
N LYS A 305 -33.85 -15.52 12.82
CA LYS A 305 -34.06 -16.91 13.26
C LYS A 305 -33.16 -17.24 14.46
N ALA A 306 -31.88 -16.89 14.39
CA ALA A 306 -30.91 -17.13 15.46
C ALA A 306 -31.27 -16.35 16.74
N SER A 307 -31.63 -15.07 16.61
CA SER A 307 -32.03 -14.24 17.75
C SER A 307 -33.32 -14.74 18.42
N LYS A 308 -34.32 -15.18 17.64
CA LYS A 308 -35.53 -15.81 18.19
C LYS A 308 -35.23 -17.12 18.90
N GLN A 309 -34.34 -17.93 18.35
CA GLN A 309 -33.98 -19.22 18.92
C GLN A 309 -33.28 -19.08 20.27
N ILE A 310 -32.29 -18.18 20.36
CA ILE A 310 -31.61 -17.93 21.64
C ILE A 310 -32.56 -17.30 22.67
N ALA A 311 -33.40 -16.34 22.26
CA ALA A 311 -34.38 -15.72 23.16
C ALA A 311 -35.41 -16.72 23.68
N HIS A 312 -35.91 -17.63 22.84
CA HIS A 312 -36.84 -18.67 23.24
C HIS A 312 -36.23 -19.63 24.26
N TYR A 313 -34.99 -20.08 24.04
CA TYR A 313 -34.27 -20.93 24.97
C TYR A 313 -34.11 -20.26 26.34
N PHE A 314 -33.63 -19.01 26.37
CA PHE A 314 -33.49 -18.27 27.62
C PHE A 314 -34.83 -18.00 28.30
N GLY A 315 -35.89 -17.72 27.55
CA GLY A 315 -37.23 -17.50 28.14
C GLY A 315 -37.80 -18.73 28.85
N ILE A 316 -37.39 -19.94 28.45
CA ILE A 316 -37.84 -21.19 29.09
C ILE A 316 -36.95 -21.55 30.27
N TYR A 317 -35.63 -21.50 30.11
CA TYR A 317 -34.69 -22.09 31.07
C TYR A 317 -33.99 -21.07 31.98
N TYR A 318 -33.88 -19.80 31.55
CA TYR A 318 -33.15 -18.74 32.26
C TYR A 318 -33.83 -17.36 32.11
N PRO A 319 -35.11 -17.22 32.49
CA PRO A 319 -35.88 -15.98 32.27
C PRO A 319 -35.24 -14.77 32.98
N ASP A 320 -34.69 -14.97 34.19
CA ASP A 320 -34.04 -13.89 34.96
C ASP A 320 -32.80 -13.33 34.25
N ILE A 321 -32.06 -14.18 33.56
CA ILE A 321 -30.88 -13.76 32.76
C ILE A 321 -31.35 -12.98 31.54
N LEU A 322 -32.45 -13.40 30.89
CA LEU A 322 -32.97 -12.69 29.72
C LEU A 322 -33.42 -11.26 30.06
N GLU A 323 -34.03 -11.07 31.23
CA GLU A 323 -34.49 -9.75 31.68
C GLU A 323 -33.33 -8.82 32.08
N THR A 324 -32.26 -9.38 32.63
CA THR A 324 -31.09 -8.63 33.12
C THR A 324 -29.94 -8.55 32.12
N ALA A 325 -30.04 -9.24 30.98
CA ALA A 325 -29.01 -9.28 29.96
C ALA A 325 -28.71 -7.90 29.38
N GLN A 326 -27.44 -7.48 29.51
CA GLN A 326 -26.98 -6.19 28.99
C GLN A 326 -26.21 -6.34 27.68
N ASN A 327 -25.56 -7.48 27.46
CA ASN A 327 -24.62 -7.67 26.35
C ASN A 327 -25.06 -8.79 25.42
N PHE A 328 -25.17 -8.45 24.14
CA PHE A 328 -25.62 -9.35 23.08
C PHE A 328 -24.57 -9.38 21.97
N ILE A 329 -24.20 -10.57 21.52
CA ILE A 329 -23.27 -10.75 20.42
C ILE A 329 -24.02 -11.07 19.13
N VAL A 330 -23.64 -10.41 18.05
CA VAL A 330 -24.04 -10.75 16.68
C VAL A 330 -22.80 -10.85 15.82
N SER A 331 -22.66 -11.95 15.09
CA SER A 331 -21.55 -12.17 14.18
C SER A 331 -22.06 -12.78 12.88
N LYS A 332 -21.57 -12.26 11.76
CA LYS A 332 -21.89 -12.78 10.42
C LYS A 332 -20.65 -13.42 9.79
N HIS A 333 -20.82 -14.61 9.24
CA HIS A 333 -19.80 -15.22 8.40
C HIS A 333 -20.45 -15.90 7.19
N LYS A 334 -20.23 -15.33 5.99
CA LYS A 334 -20.92 -15.73 4.75
C LYS A 334 -22.44 -15.63 4.92
N ASP A 335 -23.18 -16.70 4.67
CA ASP A 335 -24.64 -16.80 4.84
C ASP A 335 -25.08 -17.29 6.23
N ARG A 336 -24.16 -17.33 7.19
CA ARG A 336 -24.41 -17.80 8.57
C ARG A 336 -24.42 -16.62 9.53
N TYR A 337 -25.42 -16.57 10.40
CA TYR A 337 -25.51 -15.60 11.50
C TYR A 337 -25.48 -16.33 12.84
N LEU A 338 -24.68 -15.79 13.74
CA LEU A 338 -24.57 -16.20 15.12
C LEU A 338 -25.09 -15.06 16.00
N CYS A 339 -26.04 -15.38 16.88
CA CYS A 339 -26.60 -14.46 17.85
C CYS A 339 -26.47 -15.07 19.25
N GLY A 340 -26.12 -14.28 20.26
CA GLY A 340 -25.97 -14.80 21.62
C GLY A 340 -26.14 -13.77 22.72
N ILE A 341 -26.31 -14.29 23.93
CA ILE A 341 -26.47 -13.52 25.17
C ILE A 341 -25.27 -13.81 26.07
N GLN A 342 -24.67 -12.77 26.64
CA GLN A 342 -23.56 -12.93 27.57
C GLN A 342 -24.05 -13.60 28.86
N ILE A 343 -23.26 -14.53 29.36
CA ILE A 343 -23.51 -15.25 30.61
C ILE A 343 -22.24 -15.34 31.45
N ASP A 344 -22.42 -15.56 32.75
CA ASP A 344 -21.37 -16.12 33.59
C ASP A 344 -21.40 -17.65 33.48
N LYS A 345 -20.22 -18.30 33.35
CA LYS A 345 -20.12 -19.76 33.20
C LYS A 345 -20.75 -20.51 34.37
N HIS A 346 -20.77 -19.91 35.56
CA HIS A 346 -21.35 -20.51 36.75
C HIS A 346 -22.89 -20.54 36.75
N GLN A 347 -23.54 -19.82 35.83
CA GLN A 347 -25.01 -19.71 35.74
C GLN A 347 -25.66 -20.82 34.90
N ILE A 348 -24.87 -21.68 34.23
CA ILE A 348 -25.42 -22.76 33.40
C ILE A 348 -25.61 -24.01 34.26
N HIS A 349 -26.85 -24.47 34.38
CA HIS A 349 -27.20 -25.67 35.17
C HIS A 349 -27.83 -26.78 34.34
N PHE A 350 -28.26 -26.49 33.11
CA PHE A 350 -28.91 -27.44 32.22
C PHE A 350 -28.00 -27.88 31.05
N PRO A 351 -28.10 -29.14 30.60
CA PRO A 351 -27.40 -29.58 29.40
C PRO A 351 -27.87 -28.79 28.18
N LEU A 352 -26.91 -28.32 27.38
CA LEU A 352 -27.20 -27.50 26.21
C LEU A 352 -27.76 -28.39 25.08
N PRO A 353 -28.89 -28.01 24.47
CA PRO A 353 -29.39 -28.71 23.30
C PRO A 353 -28.44 -28.49 22.11
N THR A 354 -28.48 -29.38 21.13
CA THR A 354 -27.54 -29.40 19.98
C THR A 354 -27.52 -28.11 19.15
N TYR A 355 -28.58 -27.30 19.23
CA TYR A 355 -28.71 -26.03 18.51
C TYR A 355 -28.20 -24.81 19.30
N ILE A 356 -27.78 -24.97 20.56
CA ILE A 356 -27.16 -23.92 21.38
C ILE A 356 -25.70 -24.30 21.64
N GLN A 357 -24.80 -23.32 21.48
CA GLN A 357 -23.37 -23.50 21.66
C GLN A 357 -22.82 -22.44 22.62
N THR A 358 -21.72 -22.77 23.30
CA THR A 358 -20.98 -21.81 24.12
C THR A 358 -19.87 -21.18 23.27
N LEU A 359 -19.85 -19.86 23.18
CA LEU A 359 -18.78 -19.08 22.56
C LEU A 359 -17.99 -18.35 23.64
N THR A 360 -16.68 -18.61 23.73
CA THR A 360 -15.78 -17.89 24.63
C THR A 360 -14.88 -16.96 23.82
N LEU A 361 -14.98 -15.66 24.06
CA LEU A 361 -14.04 -14.67 23.55
C LEU A 361 -12.87 -14.56 24.53
N ALA A 362 -11.66 -14.88 24.05
CA ALA A 362 -10.45 -14.88 24.87
C ALA A 362 -10.10 -13.48 25.38
N GLU A 363 -9.45 -13.42 26.53
CA GLU A 363 -8.84 -12.17 27.02
C GLU A 363 -7.75 -11.66 26.05
N GLY A 364 -7.66 -10.34 25.89
CA GLY A 364 -6.61 -9.71 25.08
C GLY A 364 -6.97 -8.32 24.56
N TYR A 365 -6.22 -7.84 23.57
CA TYR A 365 -6.45 -6.54 22.94
C TYR A 365 -7.42 -6.62 21.77
N TYR A 366 -8.34 -5.65 21.73
CA TYR A 366 -9.35 -5.50 20.69
C TYR A 366 -9.30 -4.10 20.12
N ALA A 367 -9.43 -3.98 18.80
CA ALA A 367 -9.80 -2.73 18.15
C ALA A 367 -11.33 -2.61 18.16
N ILE A 368 -11.82 -1.44 18.59
CA ILE A 368 -13.23 -1.19 18.87
C ILE A 368 -13.66 0.05 18.11
N LEU A 369 -14.64 -0.11 17.22
CA LEU A 369 -15.32 0.96 16.51
C LEU A 369 -16.72 1.16 17.12
N LYS A 370 -16.97 2.31 17.73
CA LYS A 370 -18.33 2.68 18.16
C LYS A 370 -19.19 2.96 16.92
N GLY A 371 -20.35 2.33 16.85
CA GLY A 371 -21.30 2.52 15.76
C GLY A 371 -22.66 2.97 16.27
N ASP A 372 -23.42 3.61 15.39
CA ASP A 372 -24.82 3.94 15.66
C ASP A 372 -25.69 2.69 15.43
N SER A 373 -26.54 2.35 16.40
CA SER A 373 -27.39 1.15 16.39
C SER A 373 -28.45 1.14 15.27
N CYS A 374 -28.62 2.25 14.55
CA CYS A 374 -29.56 2.37 13.42
C CYS A 374 -28.96 1.95 12.07
N VAL A 375 -27.65 1.70 11.98
CA VAL A 375 -26.95 1.43 10.71
C VAL A 375 -26.46 -0.02 10.68
N ASN A 376 -26.52 -0.64 9.50
CA ASN A 376 -26.09 -2.02 9.29
C ASN A 376 -24.64 -2.24 9.74
N SER A 377 -24.44 -3.15 10.70
CA SER A 377 -23.14 -3.46 11.31
C SER A 377 -22.07 -3.86 10.29
N SER A 378 -22.46 -4.48 9.17
CA SER A 378 -21.55 -4.89 8.10
C SER A 378 -20.74 -3.71 7.53
N ILE A 379 -21.31 -2.49 7.53
CA ILE A 379 -20.62 -1.28 7.05
C ILE A 379 -19.50 -0.89 8.01
N TYR A 380 -19.75 -0.96 9.31
CA TYR A 380 -18.74 -0.67 10.33
C TYR A 380 -17.68 -1.77 10.42
N GLU A 381 -18.05 -3.04 10.24
CA GLU A 381 -17.11 -4.16 10.17
C GLU A 381 -16.10 -3.97 9.03
N GLN A 382 -16.58 -3.64 7.82
CA GLN A 382 -15.72 -3.33 6.68
C GLN A 382 -14.78 -2.15 6.95
N ARG A 383 -15.29 -1.09 7.60
CA ARG A 383 -14.49 0.07 7.98
C ARG A 383 -13.40 -0.27 9.00
N LEU A 384 -13.72 -1.04 10.03
CA LEU A 384 -12.76 -1.46 11.05
C LEU A 384 -11.67 -2.36 10.42
N ILE A 385 -12.06 -3.30 9.55
CA ILE A 385 -11.11 -4.15 8.82
C ILE A 385 -10.18 -3.30 7.93
N SER A 386 -10.73 -2.34 7.17
CA SER A 386 -9.93 -1.43 6.34
C SER A 386 -8.91 -0.71 7.22
N TRP A 387 -9.38 -0.06 8.29
CA TRP A 387 -8.51 0.68 9.20
C TRP A 387 -7.39 -0.20 9.79
N LEU A 388 -7.68 -1.43 10.18
CA LEU A 388 -6.68 -2.37 10.68
C LEU A 388 -5.62 -2.71 9.62
N ASN A 389 -6.04 -2.98 8.39
CA ASN A 389 -5.13 -3.23 7.27
C ASN A 389 -4.27 -2.01 6.95
N ASP A 390 -4.88 -0.82 6.94
CA ASP A 390 -4.22 0.45 6.64
C ASP A 390 -3.16 0.83 7.68
N ASN A 391 -3.29 0.32 8.91
CA ASN A 391 -2.35 0.54 10.01
C ASN A 391 -1.42 -0.67 10.27
N GLY A 392 -1.41 -1.68 9.40
CA GLY A 392 -0.53 -2.85 9.53
C GLY A 392 -0.83 -3.76 10.73
N LEU A 393 -2.05 -3.66 11.29
CA LEU A 393 -2.48 -4.46 12.43
C LEU A 393 -3.10 -5.76 11.93
N SER A 394 -2.34 -6.86 11.97
CA SER A 394 -2.77 -8.16 11.43
C SER A 394 -3.84 -8.84 12.29
N THR A 395 -4.93 -9.29 11.66
CA THR A 395 -6.02 -10.06 12.27
C THR A 395 -6.07 -11.46 11.66
N HIS A 396 -5.01 -12.26 11.84
CA HIS A 396 -4.77 -13.44 11.01
C HIS A 396 -5.77 -14.61 11.09
N SER A 397 -6.86 -14.54 11.87
CA SER A 397 -7.85 -15.63 11.88
C SER A 397 -9.22 -15.34 12.50
N ARG A 398 -9.54 -14.11 12.91
CA ARG A 398 -10.75 -13.84 13.70
C ARG A 398 -11.61 -12.77 13.03
N THR A 399 -12.86 -13.12 12.75
CA THR A 399 -13.86 -12.22 12.19
C THR A 399 -14.23 -11.14 13.20
N PRO A 400 -14.45 -9.89 12.76
CA PRO A 400 -15.11 -8.90 13.61
C PRO A 400 -16.45 -9.44 14.08
N PHE A 401 -16.86 -8.99 15.26
CA PHE A 401 -18.19 -9.25 15.78
C PHE A 401 -18.78 -7.95 16.32
N THR A 402 -20.10 -7.89 16.33
CA THR A 402 -20.85 -6.77 16.85
C THR A 402 -21.32 -7.10 18.25
N LEU A 403 -21.00 -6.22 19.20
CA LEU A 403 -21.51 -6.26 20.55
C LEU A 403 -22.55 -5.15 20.71
N TYR A 404 -23.78 -5.55 21.05
CA TYR A 404 -24.83 -4.64 21.44
C TYR A 404 -24.88 -4.58 22.96
N HIS A 405 -24.85 -3.36 23.50
CA HIS A 405 -25.01 -3.10 24.92
C HIS A 405 -26.31 -2.34 25.17
N SER A 406 -27.19 -2.92 25.97
CA SER A 406 -28.46 -2.32 26.40
C SER A 406 -28.34 -1.82 27.83
N SER A 407 -28.58 -0.52 28.05
CA SER A 407 -28.61 0.03 29.41
C SER A 407 -29.91 -0.36 30.14
N CYS A 408 -29.78 -0.92 31.33
CA CYS A 408 -30.91 -1.22 32.24
C CYS A 408 -31.44 0.08 32.87
N SER A 409 -32.16 0.90 32.11
CA SER A 409 -33.06 1.91 32.68
C SER A 409 -34.17 2.23 31.69
N LYS A 410 -35.29 2.81 32.18
CA LYS A 410 -36.61 2.93 31.52
C LYS A 410 -36.63 3.53 30.10
N ASN A 411 -35.52 4.05 29.58
CA ASN A 411 -35.28 4.33 28.16
C ASN A 411 -34.18 3.39 27.63
N LYS A 412 -34.58 2.30 26.93
CA LYS A 412 -33.65 1.30 26.34
C LYS A 412 -32.79 1.95 25.25
N TYR A 413 -31.66 2.53 25.62
CA TYR A 413 -30.62 2.93 24.68
C TYR A 413 -29.75 1.71 24.38
N VAL A 414 -29.83 1.24 23.13
CA VAL A 414 -28.95 0.19 22.63
C VAL A 414 -27.77 0.86 21.95
N SER A 415 -26.58 0.67 22.50
CA SER A 415 -25.33 1.08 21.88
C SER A 415 -24.71 -0.11 21.13
N MET A 416 -24.07 0.17 20.01
CA MET A 416 -23.43 -0.83 19.16
C MET A 416 -21.93 -0.56 19.10
N SER A 417 -21.13 -1.61 19.22
CA SER A 417 -19.68 -1.51 19.04
C SER A 417 -19.17 -2.73 18.29
N ILE A 418 -18.29 -2.49 17.33
CA ILE A 418 -17.70 -3.54 16.50
C ILE A 418 -16.32 -3.81 17.07
N TYR A 419 -16.09 -5.07 17.43
CA TYR A 419 -14.86 -5.54 18.01
C TYR A 419 -14.11 -6.39 16.99
N CYS A 420 -12.80 -6.18 16.90
CA CYS A 420 -11.90 -7.08 16.18
C CYS A 420 -10.69 -7.40 17.06
N PRO A 421 -10.46 -8.67 17.41
CA PRO A 421 -9.32 -9.07 18.24
C PRO A 421 -8.01 -8.86 17.49
N LEU A 422 -7.00 -8.35 18.21
CA LEU A 422 -5.66 -8.11 17.70
C LEU A 422 -4.72 -9.23 18.13
N ASN A 423 -3.88 -9.70 17.20
CA ASN A 423 -2.71 -10.51 17.57
C ASN A 423 -1.58 -9.55 17.97
N MET A 424 -1.63 -9.02 19.19
CA MET A 424 -0.41 -8.47 19.78
C MET A 424 0.48 -9.68 20.09
N LEU A 425 1.65 -9.77 19.46
CA LEU A 425 2.69 -10.73 19.83
C LEU A 425 2.83 -10.70 21.34
N LYS A 426 2.87 -11.88 21.97
CA LYS A 426 3.32 -12.02 23.35
C LYS A 426 4.55 -11.15 23.53
N THR A 427 4.50 -10.24 24.49
CA THR A 427 5.68 -9.61 25.06
C THR A 427 6.51 -10.69 25.77
N ASP A 428 7.20 -11.52 25.00
CA ASP A 428 8.33 -12.30 25.47
C ASP A 428 9.57 -11.65 24.88
N ASN A 429 10.13 -10.74 25.65
CA ASN A 429 11.58 -10.56 25.80
C ASN A 429 11.81 -9.79 27.11
N THR A 430 11.48 -10.46 28.22
CA THR A 430 12.29 -10.37 29.43
C THR A 430 13.32 -11.49 29.36
N VAL A 431 14.51 -11.23 28.82
CA VAL A 431 15.74 -11.97 29.18
C VAL A 431 16.93 -11.02 29.04
N VAL A 432 17.42 -10.62 30.22
CA VAL A 432 18.77 -10.16 30.63
C VAL A 432 19.42 -9.00 29.90
#